data_AF-A0A6B2C1M0-F1
#
_entry.id   AF-A0A6B2C1M0-F1
#
_cell.length_a   1.000
_cell.length_b   1.000
_cell.length_c   1.000
_cell.angle_alpha   90.00
_cell.angle_beta   90.00
_cell.angle_gamma   90.00
#
_symmetry.space_group_name_H-M   'P 1'
#
loop_
_entity.id
_entity.type
_entity.pdbx_description
1 polymer ?
#
loop_
_entity_poly.entity_id
_entity_poly.type
_entity_poly.pdbx_seq_one_letter_code
_entity_poly.pdbx_strand_id
1 'polypeptide(L)'
;MTYLEELKEIIQPKLSEKDIKILPKTGSIRLVKDMQVVMTINDKGDYVELEVGGKVYKYDKWYTKPKHLAVVILRQFGFEIEPTSV
;
A
#
# COMPACT_ATOMS: atom_id res chain seq x y z
N MET A 1 -5.43 16.32 -0.50
CA MET A 1 -5.27 14.90 -0.11
C MET A 1 -5.03 14.09 -1.37
N THR A 2 -3.87 13.43 -1.46
CA THR A 2 -3.46 12.64 -2.62
C THR A 2 -3.82 11.16 -2.44
N TYR A 3 -3.74 10.39 -3.53
CA TYR A 3 -3.97 8.94 -3.49
C TYR A 3 -3.09 8.23 -2.45
N LEU A 4 -1.80 8.58 -2.38
CA LEU A 4 -0.85 7.98 -1.45
C LEU A 4 -1.06 8.43 0.00
N GLU A 5 -1.52 9.66 0.23
CA GLU A 5 -1.88 10.14 1.57
C GLU A 5 -3.07 9.37 2.14
N GLU A 6 -4.15 9.23 1.37
CA GLU A 6 -5.33 8.45 1.77
C GLU A 6 -4.95 6.98 2.00
N LEU A 7 -4.16 6.39 1.10
CA LEU A 7 -3.69 5.01 1.25
C LEU A 7 -2.91 4.82 2.55
N LYS A 8 -2.00 5.75 2.88
CA LYS A 8 -1.19 5.72 4.08
C LYS A 8 -2.06 5.74 5.34
N GLU A 9 -3.04 6.64 5.40
CA GLU A 9 -3.95 6.77 6.55
C GLU A 9 -4.69 5.46 6.82
N ILE A 10 -5.10 4.74 5.77
CA ILE A 10 -5.82 3.47 5.90
C ILE A 10 -4.90 2.34 6.40
N ILE A 11 -3.68 2.22 5.86
CA ILE A 11 -2.80 1.08 6.16
C ILE A 11 -1.95 1.28 7.43
N GLN A 12 -1.65 2.53 7.82
CA GLN A 12 -0.71 2.83 8.91
C GLN A 12 -1.09 2.20 10.27
N PRO A 13 -2.35 2.26 10.74
CA PRO A 13 -2.73 1.68 12.02
C PRO A 13 -2.46 0.18 12.05
N LYS A 14 -2.82 -0.52 10.96
CA LYS A 14 -2.64 -1.97 10.83
C LYS A 14 -1.19 -2.37 10.68
N LEU A 15 -0.44 -1.73 9.80
CA LEU A 15 0.98 -2.05 9.58
C LEU A 15 1.83 -1.88 10.85
N SER A 16 1.46 -0.90 11.69
CA SER A 16 2.12 -0.69 12.99
C SER A 16 1.96 -1.87 13.95
N GLU A 17 0.87 -2.65 13.86
CA GLU A 17 0.65 -3.87 14.66
C GLU A 17 1.67 -4.99 14.35
N LYS A 18 2.38 -4.91 13.21
CA LYS A 18 3.38 -5.90 12.76
C LYS A 18 4.79 -5.31 12.59
N ASP A 19 5.06 -4.18 13.26
CA ASP A 19 6.33 -3.45 13.21
C ASP A 19 6.74 -3.00 11.80
N ILE A 20 5.77 -2.81 10.89
CA ILE A 20 6.01 -2.34 9.53
C ILE A 20 5.91 -0.81 9.52
N LYS A 21 7.03 -0.14 9.23
CA LYS A 21 7.11 1.32 9.13
C LYS A 21 6.80 1.80 7.73
N ILE A 22 6.15 2.96 7.65
CA ILE A 22 5.86 3.65 6.38
C ILE A 22 6.83 4.82 6.21
N LEU A 23 7.61 4.80 5.15
CA LEU A 23 8.52 5.87 4.75
C LEU A 23 7.97 6.58 3.50
N PRO A 24 7.34 7.77 3.64
CA PRO A 24 6.89 8.54 2.50
C PRO A 24 8.08 9.14 1.73
N LYS A 25 7.92 9.26 0.42
CA LYS A 25 8.83 9.93 -0.52
C LYS A 25 8.00 10.67 -1.56
N THR A 26 8.63 11.59 -2.30
CA THR A 26 7.96 12.27 -3.42
C THR A 26 7.49 11.22 -4.44
N GLY A 27 6.17 11.14 -4.65
CA GLY A 27 5.55 10.20 -5.59
C GLY A 27 5.63 8.71 -5.19
N SER A 28 6.04 8.37 -3.97
CA SER A 28 6.13 6.97 -3.54
C SER A 28 6.05 6.77 -2.03
N ILE A 29 5.73 5.54 -1.62
CA ILE A 29 5.77 5.08 -0.24
C ILE A 29 6.60 3.79 -0.18
N ARG A 30 7.46 3.66 0.83
CA ARG A 30 8.15 2.40 1.12
C ARG A 30 7.64 1.84 2.44
N LEU A 31 7.36 0.54 2.44
CA LEU A 31 7.09 -0.22 3.65
C LEU A 31 8.38 -0.93 4.08
N VAL A 32 8.76 -0.73 5.33
CA VAL A 32 10.02 -1.24 5.89
C VAL A 32 9.73 -2.11 7.11
N LYS A 33 10.29 -3.31 7.11
CA LYS A 33 10.27 -4.23 8.25
C LYS A 33 11.67 -4.77 8.46
N ASP A 34 12.13 -4.86 9.70
CA ASP A 34 13.47 -5.40 10.03
C ASP A 34 14.61 -4.75 9.22
N MET A 35 14.52 -3.42 9.04
CA MET A 35 15.44 -2.59 8.24
C MET A 35 15.46 -2.90 6.73
N GLN A 36 14.57 -3.76 6.23
CA GLN A 36 14.46 -4.11 4.82
C GLN A 36 13.20 -3.51 4.21
N VAL A 37 13.31 -3.06 2.96
CA VAL A 37 12.14 -2.64 2.17
C VAL A 37 11.39 -3.89 1.76
N VAL A 38 10.19 -4.07 2.32
CA VAL A 38 9.33 -5.23 2.03
C VAL A 38 8.33 -4.96 0.91
N MET A 39 8.04 -3.68 0.65
CA MET A 39 7.14 -3.25 -0.43
C MET A 39 7.38 -1.79 -0.80
N THR A 40 7.25 -1.46 -2.08
CA THR A 40 7.25 -0.08 -2.57
C THR A 40 5.96 0.21 -3.35
N ILE A 41 5.35 1.36 -3.09
CA ILE A 41 4.18 1.86 -3.80
C ILE A 41 4.58 3.13 -4.54
N ASN A 42 4.50 3.15 -5.86
CA ASN A 42 4.85 4.31 -6.68
C ASN A 42 3.61 4.87 -7.38
N ASP A 43 3.38 6.17 -7.25
CA ASP A 43 2.36 6.88 -8.00
C ASP A 43 2.91 7.26 -9.38
N LYS A 44 2.25 6.82 -10.45
CA LYS A 44 2.63 7.07 -11.85
C LYS A 44 1.63 7.98 -12.58
N GLY A 45 0.82 8.74 -11.86
CA GLY A 45 -0.25 9.56 -12.43
C GLY A 45 -1.54 8.76 -12.52
N ASP A 46 -1.80 8.11 -13.65
CA ASP A 46 -3.06 7.39 -13.92
C ASP A 46 -3.16 6.03 -13.21
N TYR A 47 -2.01 5.47 -12.83
CA TYR A 47 -1.92 4.17 -12.17
C TYR A 47 -0.92 4.21 -11.01
N VAL A 48 -0.93 3.14 -10.22
CA VAL A 48 -0.02 2.90 -9.10
C VAL A 48 0.73 1.61 -9.34
N GLU A 49 2.03 1.60 -9.06
CA GLU A 49 2.84 0.39 -9.08
C GLU A 49 3.07 -0.10 -7.66
N LEU A 50 2.77 -1.37 -7.42
CA LEU A 50 3.06 -2.09 -6.19
C LEU A 50 4.21 -3.06 -6.46
N GLU A 51 5.35 -2.83 -5.86
CA GLU A 51 6.50 -3.72 -5.92
C GLU A 51 6.61 -4.54 -4.64
N VAL A 52 6.60 -5.87 -4.76
CA VAL A 52 6.73 -6.80 -3.64
C VAL A 52 7.41 -8.09 -4.09
N GLY A 53 8.45 -8.53 -3.38
CA GLY A 53 9.19 -9.75 -3.70
C GLY A 53 9.77 -9.79 -5.13
N GLY A 54 10.24 -8.65 -5.63
CA GLY A 54 10.78 -8.52 -6.99
C GLY A 54 9.74 -8.53 -8.12
N LYS A 55 8.45 -8.56 -7.79
CA LYS A 55 7.35 -8.47 -8.76
C LYS A 55 6.72 -7.09 -8.71
N VAL A 56 6.35 -6.56 -9.87
CA VAL A 56 5.64 -5.28 -10.01
C VAL A 56 4.22 -5.54 -10.47
N TYR A 57 3.25 -5.04 -9.72
CA TYR A 57 1.82 -5.09 -10.05
C TYR A 57 1.33 -3.69 -10.34
N LYS A 58 0.54 -3.52 -11.40
CA LYS A 58 -0.02 -2.23 -11.79
C LYS A 58 -1.50 -2.17 -11.47
N TYR A 59 -1.91 -1.07 -10.85
CA TYR A 59 -3.29 -0.80 -10.47
C TYR A 59 -3.76 0.50 -11.09
N ASP A 60 -4.75 0.41 -11.97
CA ASP A 60 -5.40 1.58 -12.55
C ASP A 60 -6.23 2.32 -11.48
N LYS A 61 -6.04 3.63 -11.34
CA LYS A 61 -6.72 4.44 -10.30
C LYS A 61 -8.18 4.73 -10.60
N TRP A 62 -8.62 4.56 -11.84
CA TRP A 62 -10.02 4.74 -12.19
C TRP A 62 -10.86 3.67 -11.48
N TYR A 63 -10.33 2.45 -11.38
CA TYR A 63 -10.98 1.28 -10.76
C TYR A 63 -10.48 0.95 -9.36
N THR A 64 -9.22 1.26 -9.06
CA THR A 64 -8.60 0.93 -7.77
C THR A 64 -8.55 2.18 -6.91
N LYS A 65 -9.52 2.31 -5.99
CA LYS A 65 -9.49 3.35 -4.96
C LYS A 65 -8.44 3.01 -3.89
N PRO A 66 -7.93 3.99 -3.13
CA PRO A 66 -6.97 3.74 -2.05
C PRO A 66 -7.43 2.64 -1.08
N LYS A 67 -8.71 2.62 -0.71
CA LYS A 67 -9.32 1.55 0.10
C LYS A 67 -9.20 0.15 -0.51
N HIS A 68 -9.33 0.02 -1.83
CA HIS A 68 -9.20 -1.28 -2.51
C HIS A 68 -7.74 -1.76 -2.48
N LEU A 69 -6.79 -0.85 -2.74
CA LEU A 69 -5.37 -1.19 -2.70
C LEU A 69 -4.90 -1.50 -1.27
N ALA A 70 -5.43 -0.78 -0.26
CA ALA A 70 -5.14 -1.04 1.14
C ALA A 70 -5.44 -2.48 1.54
N VAL A 71 -6.59 -3.03 1.11
CA VAL A 71 -6.96 -4.44 1.35
C VAL A 71 -5.91 -5.39 0.77
N VAL A 72 -5.45 -5.14 -0.45
CA VAL A 72 -4.42 -5.97 -1.10
C VAL A 72 -3.10 -5.90 -0.33
N ILE A 73 -2.66 -4.70 0.04
CA ILE A 73 -1.42 -4.48 0.81
C ILE A 73 -1.50 -5.23 2.15
N LEU A 74 -2.58 -5.06 2.89
CA LEU A 74 -2.71 -5.66 4.22
C LEU A 74 -2.83 -7.19 4.14
N ARG A 75 -3.50 -7.75 3.12
CA ARG A 75 -3.50 -9.21 2.89
C ARG A 75 -2.11 -9.78 2.66
N GLN A 76 -1.21 -9.06 1.98
CA GLN A 76 0.20 -9.49 1.81
C GLN A 76 0.93 -9.64 3.16
N PHE A 77 0.49 -8.92 4.18
CA PHE A 77 1.04 -9.02 5.53
C PHE A 77 0.21 -9.91 6.46
N GLY A 78 -0.75 -10.68 5.93
CA GLY A 78 -1.57 -11.62 6.71
C GLY A 78 -2.54 -10.94 7.67
N PHE A 79 -3.12 -9.80 7.26
CA PHE A 79 -4.31 -9.26 7.92
C PHE A 79 -5.56 -9.88 7.27
N GLU A 80 -6.45 -10.42 8.09
CA GLU A 80 -7.78 -10.84 7.64
C GLU A 80 -8.65 -9.59 7.50
N ILE A 81 -8.98 -9.26 6.25
CA ILE A 81 -9.84 -8.12 5.95
C ILE A 81 -11.02 -8.65 5.14
N GLU A 82 -12.18 -8.64 5.79
CA GLU A 82 -13.44 -8.92 5.14
C GLU A 82 -13.60 -7.94 3.97
N PRO A 83 -13.93 -8.42 2.76
CA PRO A 83 -14.27 -7.52 1.67
C PRO A 83 -15.44 -6.67 2.16
N THR A 84 -15.21 -5.37 2.32
CA THR A 84 -16.29 -4.45 2.70
C THR A 84 -17.28 -4.49 1.56
N SER A 85 -18.47 -5.07 1.81
CA SER A 85 -19.57 -5.12 0.86
C SER A 85 -19.79 -3.71 0.32
N VAL A 86 -19.63 -3.58 -1.00
CA VAL A 86 -19.87 -2.34 -1.74
C VAL A 86 -21.34 -1.99 -1.71
#